data_AF-A0A7W1B7C3-F1
#
_entry.id   AF-A0A7W1B7C3-F1
#
_cell.length_a   1.000
_cell.length_b   1.000
_cell.length_c   1.000
_cell.angle_alpha   90.00
_cell.angle_beta   90.00
_cell.angle_gamma   90.00
#
_symmetry.space_group_name_H-M   'P 1'
#
loop_
_entity.id
_entity.type
_entity.pdbx_description
1 polymer ?
#
loop_
_entity_poly.entity_id
_entity_poly.type
_entity_poly.pdbx_seq_one_letter_code
_entity_poly.pdbx_strand_id
1 'polypeptide(L)'
;MKIVCDACQAKYSISDDKVQGKVFKIRCKKCSNIIVVRGGGGGAAEAAPAPTQEKETRVYDYGYEGGEQAPASDESVWHVVINQDQVGPMTAGEVQQRFAAGEIDGETFAWREGFGDWLPLAQVDTFAAFVASGSTTTAA
;
A
#
# COMPACT_ATOMS: atom_id res chain seq x y z
N MET A 1 26.35 10.39 5.22
CA MET A 1 25.27 10.85 6.12
C MET A 1 25.14 10.00 7.39
N LYS A 2 24.69 10.57 8.52
CA LYS A 2 24.38 9.84 9.76
C LYS A 2 22.88 9.83 10.00
N ILE A 3 22.33 8.67 10.33
CA ILE A 3 20.87 8.47 10.44
C ILE A 3 20.59 7.74 11.74
N VAL A 4 19.52 8.16 12.42
CA VAL A 4 19.11 7.60 13.71
C VAL A 4 17.82 6.82 13.52
N CYS A 5 17.75 5.62 14.08
CA CYS A 5 16.51 4.87 14.11
C CYS A 5 15.50 5.56 15.03
N ASP A 6 14.31 5.84 14.51
CA ASP A 6 13.23 6.46 15.27
C ASP A 6 12.84 5.62 16.52
N ALA A 7 12.60 4.32 16.31
CA ALA A 7 12.11 3.41 17.36
C ALA A 7 13.11 3.03 18.47
N CYS A 8 14.42 2.98 18.19
CA CYS A 8 15.42 2.54 19.19
C CYS A 8 16.62 3.47 19.34
N GLN A 9 16.61 4.61 18.64
CA GLN A 9 17.65 5.64 18.68
C GLN A 9 19.05 5.14 18.27
N ALA A 10 19.15 3.97 17.62
CA ALA A 10 20.41 3.45 17.11
C ALA A 10 20.96 4.34 15.98
N LYS A 11 22.24 4.71 16.07
CA LYS A 11 22.93 5.56 15.09
C LYS A 11 23.63 4.71 14.04
N TYR A 12 23.43 5.06 12.77
CA TYR A 12 24.06 4.42 11.62
C TYR A 12 24.80 5.46 10.77
N SER A 13 25.94 5.05 10.20
CA SER A 13 26.69 5.86 9.24
C SER A 13 26.50 5.26 7.84
N ILE A 14 25.97 6.05 6.91
CA ILE A 14 25.67 5.63 5.55
C ILE A 14 26.53 6.48 4.59
N SER A 15 27.18 5.83 3.63
CA SER A 15 27.94 6.51 2.58
C SER A 15 27.01 7.31 1.68
N ASP A 16 27.38 8.57 1.42
CA ASP A 16 26.54 9.53 0.69
C ASP A 16 26.19 9.05 -0.74
N ASP A 17 27.15 8.42 -1.39
CA ASP A 17 27.04 7.81 -2.73
C ASP A 17 25.85 6.84 -2.90
N LYS A 18 25.45 6.16 -1.81
CA LYS A 18 24.34 5.19 -1.83
C LYS A 18 22.97 5.79 -1.56
N VAL A 19 22.93 7.05 -1.14
CA VAL A 19 21.72 7.69 -0.62
C VAL A 19 21.29 8.90 -1.44
N GLN A 20 22.20 9.45 -2.24
CA GLN A 20 21.96 10.61 -3.10
C GLN A 20 20.86 10.37 -4.12
N GLY A 21 19.89 11.30 -4.17
CA GLY A 21 18.88 11.37 -5.23
C GLY A 21 17.78 10.29 -5.19
N LYS A 22 17.80 9.36 -4.22
CA LYS A 22 16.77 8.32 -4.09
C LYS A 22 16.24 8.20 -2.67
N VAL A 23 14.97 7.81 -2.59
CA VAL A 23 14.33 7.39 -1.35
C VAL A 23 14.59 5.90 -1.18
N PHE A 24 15.24 5.51 -0.10
CA PHE A 24 15.50 4.11 0.20
C PHE A 24 15.03 3.77 1.61
N LYS A 25 14.59 2.52 1.78
CA LYS A 25 14.11 1.98 3.05
C LYS A 25 15.21 1.11 3.63
N ILE A 26 15.64 1.40 4.85
CA ILE A 26 16.64 0.60 5.57
C ILE A 26 16.04 0.02 6.84
N ARG A 27 16.19 -1.29 7.03
CA ARG A 27 15.75 -1.98 8.26
C ARG A 27 16.79 -1.79 9.36
N CYS A 28 16.36 -1.31 10.51
CA CYS A 28 17.20 -1.18 11.70
C CYS A 28 17.61 -2.57 12.21
N LYS A 29 18.92 -2.80 12.45
CA LYS A 29 19.42 -4.10 12.94
C LYS A 29 19.03 -4.40 14.38
N LYS A 30 18.72 -3.38 15.18
CA LYS A 30 18.42 -3.51 16.62
C LYS A 30 16.95 -3.84 16.91
N CYS A 31 16.02 -3.18 16.22
CA CYS A 31 14.58 -3.30 16.50
C CYS A 31 13.74 -3.62 15.26
N SER A 32 14.39 -3.88 14.11
CA SER A 32 13.73 -4.19 12.84
C SER A 32 12.83 -3.07 12.28
N ASN A 33 12.80 -1.88 12.88
CA ASN A 33 12.05 -0.74 12.37
C ASN A 33 12.56 -0.28 11.00
N ILE A 34 11.65 0.05 10.09
CA ILE A 34 11.97 0.51 8.73
C ILE A 34 12.15 2.03 8.74
N ILE A 35 13.38 2.49 8.44
CA ILE A 35 13.74 3.90 8.38
C ILE A 35 13.74 4.31 6.90
N VAL A 36 12.87 5.26 6.55
CA VAL A 36 12.80 5.80 5.18
C VAL A 36 13.67 7.05 5.12
N VAL A 37 14.70 7.00 4.28
CA VAL A 37 15.69 8.09 4.17
C VAL A 37 15.61 8.65 2.77
N ARG A 38 15.42 9.97 2.67
CA ARG A 38 15.47 10.70 1.40
C ARG A 38 16.79 11.46 1.33
N GLY A 39 17.63 11.19 0.33
CA GLY A 39 18.94 11.84 0.16
C GLY A 39 18.87 13.25 -0.42
N GLY A 40 18.07 14.12 0.19
CA GLY A 40 18.07 15.56 -0.07
C GLY A 40 18.30 16.28 1.24
N GLY A 41 19.41 17.03 1.32
CA GLY A 41 19.84 17.76 2.53
C GLY A 41 18.70 18.57 3.16
N GLY A 42 18.54 18.43 4.48
CA GLY A 42 17.49 19.13 5.22
C GLY A 42 17.79 20.62 5.42
N GLY A 43 16.73 21.43 5.44
CA GLY A 43 16.65 22.63 6.27
C GLY A 43 16.18 23.95 5.63
N ALA A 44 14.87 24.19 5.66
CA ALA A 44 14.13 25.45 5.90
C ALA A 44 14.31 26.71 5.00
N ALA A 45 13.19 27.19 4.44
CA ALA A 45 12.59 28.55 4.60
C ALA A 45 11.55 28.78 3.46
N GLU A 46 10.25 28.67 3.72
CA GLU A 46 9.32 29.78 4.05
C GLU A 46 8.60 30.37 2.83
N ALA A 47 7.30 30.04 2.72
CA ALA A 47 6.29 30.96 2.21
C ALA A 47 4.94 30.59 2.85
N ALA A 48 4.65 31.23 3.98
CA ALA A 48 3.28 31.46 4.44
C ALA A 48 2.93 32.92 4.03
N PRO A 49 1.64 33.27 3.83
CA PRO A 49 0.67 33.24 4.92
C PRO A 49 -0.67 32.54 4.58
N ALA A 50 -1.27 32.03 5.65
CA ALA A 50 -2.67 31.60 5.81
C ALA A 50 -3.64 32.83 5.68
N PRO A 51 -5.00 32.73 5.76
CA PRO A 51 -5.78 31.76 6.57
C PRO A 51 -7.14 31.27 6.01
N THR A 52 -7.62 30.13 6.51
CA THR A 52 -8.97 30.06 7.11
C THR A 52 -9.08 28.86 8.05
N GLN A 53 -9.27 29.22 9.32
CA GLN A 53 -9.94 28.48 10.40
C GLN A 53 -11.21 27.76 9.89
N GLU A 54 -11.77 26.70 10.47
CA GLU A 54 -11.55 25.86 11.65
C GLU A 54 -12.86 25.08 11.79
N LYS A 55 -12.85 23.75 11.59
CA LYS A 55 -13.80 22.72 12.09
C LYS A 55 -13.27 21.39 11.54
N GLU A 56 -13.15 20.28 12.23
CA GLU A 56 -13.39 19.91 13.60
C GLU A 56 -12.72 18.54 13.67
N THR A 57 -11.79 18.41 14.61
CA THR A 57 -11.49 17.21 15.37
C THR A 57 -12.39 16.00 15.05
N ARG A 58 -11.98 15.17 14.09
CA ARG A 58 -12.24 13.73 14.22
C ARG A 58 -10.92 13.08 14.58
N VAL A 59 -10.74 12.95 15.89
CA VAL A 59 -9.93 11.89 16.48
C VAL A 59 -10.25 10.62 15.68
N TYR A 60 -9.33 10.18 14.82
CA TYR A 60 -9.39 8.80 14.34
C TYR A 60 -8.87 7.96 15.50
N ASP A 61 -9.81 7.72 16.42
CA ASP A 61 -9.77 6.58 17.30
C ASP A 61 -9.57 5.38 16.36
N TYR A 62 -8.38 4.81 16.41
CA TYR A 62 -8.14 3.45 15.93
C TYR A 62 -8.89 2.52 16.88
N GLY A 63 -10.21 2.66 16.88
CA GLY A 63 -11.19 1.82 17.53
C GLY A 63 -11.20 0.52 16.76
N TYR A 64 -10.25 -0.33 17.13
CA TYR A 64 -10.39 -1.77 17.06
C TYR A 64 -11.69 -2.14 17.78
N GLU A 65 -12.79 -2.25 17.05
CA GLU A 65 -13.91 -3.15 17.37
C GLU A 65 -14.61 -3.58 16.08
N GLY A 66 -14.52 -4.89 15.78
CA GLY A 66 -15.39 -5.57 14.82
C GLY A 66 -14.82 -5.66 13.40
N GLY A 67 -14.17 -6.75 12.98
CA GLY A 67 -14.23 -8.06 13.58
C GLY A 67 -13.08 -8.96 13.18
N GLU A 68 -12.87 -9.93 14.06
CA GLU A 68 -12.16 -11.16 13.76
C GLU A 68 -12.68 -11.79 12.45
N GLN A 69 -11.80 -11.85 11.46
CA GLN A 69 -11.55 -13.10 10.75
C GLN A 69 -10.08 -13.12 10.28
N ALA A 70 -9.33 -14.05 10.90
CA ALA A 70 -8.00 -14.49 10.49
C ALA A 70 -8.01 -15.11 9.07
N PRO A 71 -6.84 -15.47 8.48
CA PRO A 71 -5.46 -15.07 8.76
C PRO A 71 -4.86 -14.26 7.59
N ALA A 72 -3.67 -13.70 7.81
CA ALA A 72 -2.80 -13.23 6.75
C ALA A 72 -2.74 -14.22 5.58
N SER A 73 -3.22 -13.80 4.41
CA SER A 73 -2.97 -14.50 3.15
C SER A 73 -2.70 -13.43 2.10
N ASP A 74 -1.42 -13.23 1.84
CA ASP A 74 -0.82 -12.26 0.93
C ASP A 74 -0.87 -10.79 1.37
N GLU A 75 0.18 -10.35 2.08
CA GLU A 75 0.69 -8.96 2.05
C GLU A 75 1.13 -8.51 0.63
N SER A 76 0.72 -9.24 -0.41
CA SER A 76 1.08 -8.95 -1.78
C SER A 76 0.37 -7.70 -2.24
N VAL A 77 1.18 -6.82 -2.82
CA VAL A 77 0.75 -5.60 -3.45
C VAL A 77 0.11 -5.94 -4.80
N TRP A 78 -1.22 -5.84 -4.86
CA TRP A 78 -2.00 -6.03 -6.08
C TRP A 78 -2.34 -4.70 -6.75
N HIS A 79 -2.37 -4.74 -8.08
CA HIS A 79 -2.87 -3.68 -8.93
C HIS A 79 -3.95 -4.27 -9.83
N VAL A 80 -5.04 -3.55 -10.01
CA VAL A 80 -6.15 -3.94 -10.87
C VAL A 80 -6.54 -2.78 -11.78
N VAL A 81 -7.17 -3.08 -12.92
CA VAL A 81 -7.68 -2.04 -13.83
C VAL A 81 -9.17 -1.86 -13.61
N ILE A 82 -9.58 -0.70 -13.11
CA ILE A 82 -10.97 -0.37 -12.82
C ILE A 82 -11.34 0.85 -13.67
N ASN A 83 -12.40 0.78 -14.47
CA ASN A 83 -12.80 1.86 -15.36
C ASN A 83 -11.68 2.38 -16.30
N GLN A 84 -10.78 1.49 -16.74
CA GLN A 84 -9.58 1.81 -17.55
C GLN A 84 -8.44 2.52 -16.78
N ASP A 85 -8.61 2.77 -15.49
CA ASP A 85 -7.58 3.30 -14.62
C ASP A 85 -6.90 2.20 -13.82
N GLN A 86 -5.59 2.30 -13.66
CA GLN A 86 -4.85 1.40 -12.79
C GLN A 86 -5.04 1.83 -11.34
N VAL A 87 -5.61 0.93 -10.53
CA VAL A 87 -5.83 1.14 -9.10
C VAL A 87 -4.95 0.17 -8.33
N GLY A 88 -4.15 0.70 -7.41
CA GLY A 88 -3.23 -0.04 -6.55
C GLY A 88 -2.23 0.90 -5.88
N PRO A 89 -1.43 0.45 -4.90
CA PRO A 89 -1.34 -0.91 -4.37
C PRO A 89 -2.47 -1.25 -3.40
N MET A 90 -3.14 -2.39 -3.59
CA MET A 90 -4.19 -2.89 -2.70
C MET A 90 -3.91 -4.34 -2.26
N THR A 91 -4.50 -4.77 -1.16
CA THR A 91 -4.40 -6.14 -0.67
C THR A 91 -5.32 -7.09 -1.42
N ALA A 92 -5.07 -8.40 -1.34
CA ALA A 92 -5.96 -9.40 -1.93
C ALA A 92 -7.40 -9.31 -1.38
N GLY A 93 -7.55 -8.96 -0.10
CA GLY A 93 -8.85 -8.72 0.54
C GLY A 93 -9.59 -7.53 -0.06
N GLU A 94 -8.90 -6.42 -0.36
CA GLU A 94 -9.51 -5.26 -1.03
C GLU A 94 -9.94 -5.60 -2.47
N VAL A 95 -9.14 -6.37 -3.21
CA VAL A 95 -9.54 -6.86 -4.54
C VAL A 95 -10.82 -7.68 -4.45
N GLN A 96 -10.90 -8.60 -3.49
CA GLN A 96 -12.12 -9.40 -3.26
C GLN A 96 -13.32 -8.54 -2.87
N GLN A 97 -13.13 -7.53 -2.03
CA GLN A 97 -14.20 -6.61 -1.65
C GLN A 97 -14.74 -5.84 -2.85
N ARG A 98 -13.87 -5.34 -3.74
CA ARG A 98 -14.27 -4.67 -4.99
C ARG A 98 -14.98 -5.61 -5.95
N PHE A 99 -14.53 -6.86 -6.03
CA PHE A 99 -15.21 -7.90 -6.81
C PHE A 99 -16.61 -8.19 -6.27
N ALA A 100 -16.74 -8.32 -4.94
CA ALA A 100 -18.04 -8.50 -4.29
C ALA A 100 -18.96 -7.27 -4.43
N ALA A 101 -18.38 -6.06 -4.53
CA ALA A 101 -19.11 -4.82 -4.82
C ALA A 101 -19.53 -4.69 -6.29
N GLY A 102 -19.02 -5.54 -7.19
CA GLY A 102 -19.26 -5.46 -8.63
C GLY A 102 -18.50 -4.33 -9.32
N GLU A 103 -17.48 -3.75 -8.68
CA GLU A 103 -16.59 -2.75 -9.31
C GLU A 103 -15.62 -3.39 -10.30
N ILE A 104 -15.30 -4.67 -10.09
CA ILE A 104 -14.41 -5.48 -10.92
C ILE A 104 -15.01 -6.88 -11.09
N ASP A 105 -14.65 -7.54 -12.19
CA ASP A 105 -15.20 -8.82 -12.61
C ASP A 105 -14.09 -9.82 -13.01
N GLY A 106 -14.45 -11.02 -13.44
CA GLY A 106 -13.48 -12.07 -13.79
C GLY A 106 -12.55 -11.72 -14.97
N GLU A 107 -12.95 -10.81 -15.83
CA GLU A 107 -12.20 -10.31 -16.99
C GLU A 107 -11.31 -9.11 -16.63
N THR A 108 -11.49 -8.52 -15.45
CA THR A 108 -10.66 -7.41 -14.97
C THR A 108 -9.21 -7.87 -14.81
N PHE A 109 -8.29 -7.11 -15.39
CA PHE A 109 -6.86 -7.38 -15.32
C PHE A 109 -6.29 -7.06 -13.94
N ALA A 110 -5.57 -8.02 -13.37
CA ALA A 110 -4.84 -7.93 -12.12
C ALA A 110 -3.36 -8.22 -12.34
N TRP A 111 -2.51 -7.53 -11.59
CA TRP A 111 -1.06 -7.70 -11.61
C TRP A 111 -0.47 -7.56 -10.22
N ARG A 112 0.63 -8.26 -9.98
CA ARG A 112 1.45 -8.14 -8.77
C ARG A 112 2.93 -8.21 -9.10
N GLU A 113 3.76 -7.69 -8.20
CA GLU A 113 5.22 -7.79 -8.34
C GLU A 113 5.65 -9.27 -8.45
N GLY A 114 6.39 -9.58 -9.52
CA GLY A 114 6.80 -10.95 -9.86
C GLY A 114 5.98 -11.61 -10.98
N PHE A 115 4.87 -11.02 -11.42
CA PHE A 115 4.16 -11.46 -12.61
C PHE A 115 4.78 -10.85 -13.87
N GLY A 116 4.91 -11.66 -14.93
CA GLY A 116 5.47 -11.23 -16.21
C GLY A 116 4.54 -10.33 -17.01
N ASP A 117 3.23 -10.48 -16.85
CA ASP A 117 2.20 -9.72 -17.57
C ASP A 117 0.91 -9.59 -16.74
N TRP A 118 -0.03 -8.76 -17.19
CA TRP A 118 -1.35 -8.59 -16.56
C TRP A 118 -2.20 -9.83 -16.82
N LEU A 119 -2.74 -10.40 -15.74
CA LEU A 119 -3.58 -11.58 -15.84
C LEU A 119 -5.00 -11.23 -15.42
N PRO A 120 -6.03 -11.65 -16.16
CA PRO A 120 -7.41 -11.46 -15.73
C PRO A 120 -7.64 -12.19 -14.40
N LEU A 121 -8.50 -11.63 -13.54
CA LEU A 121 -8.75 -12.17 -12.19
C LEU A 121 -9.13 -13.66 -12.21
N ALA A 122 -9.83 -14.12 -13.24
CA ALA A 122 -10.15 -15.53 -13.44
C ALA A 122 -8.92 -16.45 -13.65
N GLN A 123 -7.82 -15.93 -14.20
CA GLN A 123 -6.57 -16.67 -14.42
C GLN A 123 -5.61 -16.59 -13.24
N VAL A 124 -5.84 -15.68 -12.30
CA VAL A 124 -4.99 -15.56 -11.12
C VAL A 124 -5.45 -16.59 -10.09
N ASP A 125 -4.62 -17.59 -9.76
CA ASP A 125 -4.98 -18.66 -8.82
C ASP A 125 -5.50 -18.14 -7.47
N THR A 126 -4.97 -17.01 -6.99
CA THR A 126 -5.42 -16.33 -5.76
C THR A 126 -6.88 -15.90 -5.81
N PHE A 127 -7.39 -15.49 -6.99
CA PHE A 127 -8.74 -14.95 -7.17
C PHE A 127 -9.67 -15.92 -7.90
N ALA A 128 -9.15 -16.88 -8.66
CA ALA A 128 -9.91 -17.82 -9.48
C ALA A 128 -11.02 -18.55 -8.70
N ALA A 129 -10.74 -18.97 -7.46
CA ALA A 129 -11.72 -19.62 -6.60
C ALA A 129 -12.91 -18.70 -6.24
N PHE A 130 -12.64 -17.40 -6.02
CA PHE A 130 -13.65 -16.40 -5.66
C PHE A 130 -14.44 -15.97 -6.89
N VAL A 131 -13.76 -15.79 -8.03
CA VAL A 131 -14.39 -15.47 -9.32
C VAL A 131 -15.35 -16.59 -9.71
N ALA A 132 -14.89 -17.85 -9.69
CA ALA A 132 -15.73 -19.01 -9.99
C ALA A 132 -16.97 -19.11 -9.07
N SER A 133 -16.86 -18.63 -7.83
CA SER A 133 -17.95 -18.63 -6.85
C SER A 133 -18.89 -17.43 -6.98
N GLY A 134 -18.46 -16.33 -7.61
CA GLY A 134 -19.21 -15.06 -7.69
C GLY A 134 -19.71 -14.66 -9.09
N SER A 135 -19.26 -15.32 -10.16
CA SER A 135 -19.69 -15.02 -11.55
C SER A 135 -21.17 -15.32 -11.87
N THR A 136 -21.99 -15.75 -10.89
CA THR A 136 -23.42 -16.01 -11.10
C THR A 136 -24.29 -14.76 -11.22
N THR A 137 -23.75 -13.55 -11.06
CA THR A 137 -24.53 -12.32 -11.31
C THR A 137 -24.47 -11.95 -12.79
N THR A 138 -25.26 -12.68 -13.57
CA THR A 138 -25.76 -12.24 -14.88
C THR A 138 -26.82 -11.15 -14.67
N ALA A 139 -26.69 -10.01 -15.35
CA ALA A 139 -27.80 -9.10 -15.65
C ALA A 139 -27.50 -8.48 -17.03
N ALA A 140 -28.17 -8.94 -18.10
CA ALA A 140 -29.53 -8.58 -18.53
C ALA A 140 -29.54 -7.30 -19.37
#